data_AF-A0A2C9LXI7-F1
#
_entry.id   AF-A0A2C9LXI7-F1
#
_cell.length_a   1.000
_cell.length_b   1.000
_cell.length_c   1.000
_cell.angle_alpha   90.00
_cell.angle_beta   90.00
_cell.angle_gamma   90.00
#
_symmetry.space_group_name_H-M   'P 1'
#
loop_
_entity.id
_entity.type
_entity.pdbx_description
1 polymer ?
#
loop_
_entity_poly.entity_id
_entity_poly.type
_entity_poly.pdbx_seq_one_letter_code
_entity_poly.pdbx_strand_id
1 'polypeptide(L)'
;MNECLQNVSPCAENLQCYNTYGSYLCFEKSVYTKLTLAQTNLGIYTDQVINTFQQILQSWMDQYYWGSIKVIVASYDIRHSSSSTDIFYKLITLYGSQFLDSYLTQIIYNQLITQSKQFSVNGTDYEISSFKVYETAEGATFDMNPKVYKMCQSFGICPSNSTCLNSEFLPICQDICDYGLYAEKEHCVACEIGKTTLIQGANSQRYCIENCKPGYYLSLDKLTCEPCPQNMYWSDADNTCHLCPFTSYNSTSCLDGECK
;
A
#
# COMPACT_ATOMS: atom_id res chain seq x y z
N MET A 1 -13.25 -26.69 31.62
CA MET A 1 -14.54 -26.80 30.88
C MET A 1 -14.33 -26.09 29.55
N ASN A 2 -15.16 -26.34 28.53
CA ASN A 2 -15.09 -25.55 27.28
C ASN A 2 -16.46 -24.89 27.10
N GLU A 3 -16.59 -23.73 27.73
CA GLU A 3 -17.78 -22.91 27.81
C GLU A 3 -18.20 -22.37 26.43
N CYS A 4 -17.24 -22.25 25.50
CA CYS A 4 -17.50 -21.82 24.13
C CYS A 4 -18.03 -22.91 23.17
N LEU A 5 -18.00 -24.20 23.56
CA LEU A 5 -18.51 -25.32 22.76
C LEU A 5 -19.95 -25.72 23.15
N GLN A 6 -20.71 -24.82 23.79
CA GLN A 6 -22.12 -25.08 24.09
C GLN A 6 -23.00 -24.91 22.84
N ASN A 7 -24.16 -25.58 22.82
CA ASN A 7 -25.13 -25.50 21.71
C ASN A 7 -25.63 -24.09 21.41
N VAL A 8 -25.51 -23.17 22.38
CA VAL A 8 -25.75 -21.75 22.23
C VAL A 8 -24.49 -21.04 22.72
N SER A 9 -23.94 -20.15 21.89
CA SER A 9 -22.80 -19.33 22.30
C SER A 9 -23.17 -18.57 23.58
N PRO A 10 -22.33 -18.59 24.63
CA PRO A 10 -22.59 -17.80 25.84
C PRO A 10 -22.42 -16.30 25.59
N CYS A 11 -21.96 -15.92 24.40
CA CYS A 11 -21.76 -14.55 23.97
C CYS A 11 -22.93 -14.07 23.11
N ALA A 12 -23.20 -12.76 23.13
CA ALA A 12 -24.15 -12.15 22.21
C ALA A 12 -23.78 -12.46 20.75
N GLU A 13 -24.75 -12.46 19.83
CA GLU A 13 -24.57 -12.91 18.43
C GLU A 13 -23.37 -12.26 17.70
N ASN A 14 -22.98 -11.05 18.12
CA ASN A 14 -21.91 -10.27 17.50
C ASN A 14 -20.53 -10.46 18.18
N LEU A 15 -20.42 -11.40 19.11
CA LEU A 15 -19.25 -11.60 19.96
C LEU A 15 -18.70 -13.03 19.81
N GLN A 16 -17.40 -13.14 19.57
CA GLN A 16 -16.65 -14.39 19.60
C GLN A 16 -16.35 -14.80 21.05
N CYS A 17 -16.58 -16.08 21.35
CA CYS A 17 -16.27 -16.70 22.63
C CYS A 17 -14.84 -17.24 22.65
N TYR A 18 -14.10 -16.99 23.74
CA TYR A 18 -12.79 -17.58 24.02
C TYR A 18 -12.74 -18.15 25.43
N ASN A 19 -12.28 -19.39 25.57
CA ASN A 19 -12.08 -20.00 26.88
C ASN A 19 -10.83 -19.45 27.57
N THR A 20 -10.92 -19.29 28.87
CA THR A 20 -9.82 -18.93 29.78
C THR A 20 -9.70 -20.02 30.86
N TYR A 21 -8.67 -19.96 31.71
CA TYR A 21 -8.51 -20.95 32.77
C TYR A 21 -9.64 -20.83 33.80
N GLY A 22 -10.69 -21.65 33.63
CA GLY A 22 -11.86 -21.72 34.50
C GLY A 22 -12.99 -20.73 34.19
N SER A 23 -12.99 -20.08 33.01
CA SER A 23 -14.05 -19.13 32.60
C SER A 23 -14.03 -18.91 31.07
N TYR A 24 -14.82 -17.96 30.57
CA TYR A 24 -14.84 -17.52 29.16
C TYR A 24 -14.90 -15.99 29.02
N LEU A 25 -14.53 -15.50 27.83
CA LEU A 25 -14.59 -14.10 27.43
C LEU A 25 -15.31 -13.95 26.10
N CYS A 26 -16.04 -12.84 25.94
CA CYS A 26 -16.76 -12.49 24.72
C CYS A 26 -16.19 -11.20 24.12
N PHE A 27 -15.83 -11.19 22.83
CA PHE A 27 -15.27 -10.00 22.16
C PHE A 27 -15.72 -9.86 20.71
N GLU A 28 -15.80 -8.63 20.19
CA GLU A 28 -16.41 -8.33 18.89
C GLU A 28 -15.52 -8.71 17.68
N LYS A 29 -14.21 -8.48 17.78
CA LYS A 29 -13.28 -8.71 16.67
C LYS A 29 -11.86 -8.87 17.20
N SER A 30 -11.09 -9.75 16.56
CA SER A 30 -9.65 -9.79 16.72
C SER A 30 -8.96 -9.59 15.38
N VAL A 31 -7.80 -8.94 15.39
CA VAL A 31 -6.87 -8.93 14.27
C VAL A 31 -5.54 -9.49 14.73
N TYR A 32 -4.77 -9.97 13.76
CA TYR A 32 -3.44 -10.50 13.99
C TYR A 32 -2.43 -9.55 13.40
N THR A 33 -1.31 -9.33 14.06
CA THR A 33 -0.26 -8.46 13.55
C THR A 33 1.08 -9.16 13.59
N LYS A 34 1.93 -8.79 12.64
CA LYS A 34 3.33 -9.21 12.58
C LYS A 34 4.20 -7.97 12.69
N LEU A 35 4.92 -7.86 13.79
CA LEU A 35 5.97 -6.86 13.98
C LEU A 35 7.31 -7.49 13.58
N THR A 36 7.99 -6.90 12.61
CA THR A 36 9.34 -7.30 12.21
C THR A 36 10.35 -6.30 12.72
N LEU A 37 11.31 -6.77 13.51
CA LEU A 37 12.43 -5.99 14.03
C LEU A 37 13.70 -6.30 13.23
N ALA A 38 14.52 -5.29 12.95
CA ALA A 38 15.80 -5.41 12.23
C ALA A 38 16.92 -6.02 13.11
N GLN A 39 16.59 -6.99 13.96
CA GLN A 39 17.49 -7.62 14.93
C GLN A 39 17.31 -9.14 14.87
N THR A 40 18.41 -9.89 14.83
CA THR A 40 18.39 -11.35 14.62
C THR A 40 18.04 -12.16 15.88
N ASN A 41 18.25 -11.58 17.06
CA ASN A 41 17.95 -12.24 18.34
C ASN A 41 17.73 -11.19 19.43
N LEU A 42 16.60 -11.29 20.14
CA LEU A 42 16.25 -10.41 21.26
C LEU A 42 16.90 -10.86 22.60
N GLY A 43 17.45 -12.08 22.62
CA GLY A 43 18.21 -12.64 23.74
C GLY A 43 17.44 -12.61 25.06
N ILE A 44 18.13 -12.22 26.14
CA ILE A 44 17.56 -12.09 27.48
C ILE A 44 16.53 -10.97 27.61
N TYR A 45 16.40 -10.09 26.61
CA TYR A 45 15.47 -8.96 26.62
C TYR A 45 14.15 -9.26 25.91
N THR A 46 13.95 -10.47 25.39
CA THR A 46 12.76 -10.87 24.63
C THR A 46 11.45 -10.45 25.32
N ASP A 47 11.26 -10.81 26.60
CA ASP A 47 10.04 -10.46 27.34
C ASP A 47 9.88 -8.95 27.52
N GLN A 48 10.97 -8.23 27.74
CA GLN A 48 10.93 -6.78 27.92
C GLN A 48 10.59 -6.08 26.61
N VAL A 49 11.17 -6.52 25.49
CA VAL A 49 10.84 -6.03 24.14
C VAL A 49 9.36 -6.24 23.84
N ILE A 50 8.84 -7.44 24.09
CA ILE A 50 7.43 -7.76 23.87
C ILE A 50 6.54 -6.86 24.72
N ASN A 51 6.83 -6.75 26.02
CA ASN A 51 6.04 -5.98 26.96
C ASN A 51 6.10 -4.48 26.66
N THR A 52 7.26 -3.94 26.30
CA THR A 52 7.41 -2.53 25.92
C THR A 52 6.59 -2.22 24.68
N PHE A 53 6.68 -3.03 23.63
CA PHE A 53 5.89 -2.78 22.42
C PHE A 53 4.38 -2.96 22.68
N GLN A 54 4.01 -3.95 23.49
CA GLN A 54 2.63 -4.12 23.96
C GLN A 54 2.11 -2.88 24.70
N GLN A 55 2.94 -2.28 25.57
CA GLN A 55 2.61 -1.05 26.29
C GLN A 55 2.52 0.17 25.37
N ILE A 56 3.36 0.26 24.33
CA ILE A 56 3.25 1.32 23.32
C ILE A 56 1.89 1.24 22.61
N LEU A 57 1.52 0.04 22.15
CA LEU A 57 0.23 -0.19 21.51
C LEU A 57 -0.93 0.13 22.47
N GLN A 58 -0.86 -0.33 23.72
CA GLN A 58 -1.90 -0.09 24.72
C GLN A 58 -2.01 1.40 25.10
N SER A 59 -0.91 2.05 25.42
CA SER A 59 -0.88 3.46 25.86
C SER A 59 -1.43 4.40 24.79
N TRP A 60 -1.15 4.12 23.51
CA TRP A 60 -1.69 4.92 22.42
C TRP A 60 -3.22 4.77 22.34
N MET A 61 -3.73 3.55 22.50
CA MET A 61 -5.18 3.28 22.53
C MET A 61 -5.85 3.97 23.72
N ASP A 62 -5.19 3.98 24.89
CA ASP A 62 -5.71 4.59 26.11
C ASP A 62 -5.70 6.15 26.03
N GLN A 63 -4.69 6.74 25.40
CA GLN A 63 -4.51 8.20 25.33
C GLN A 63 -5.61 8.92 24.55
N TYR A 64 -6.16 8.30 23.51
CA TYR A 64 -7.09 8.96 22.60
C TYR A 64 -8.58 8.73 22.93
N TYR A 65 -8.93 7.92 23.94
CA TYR A 65 -10.34 7.56 24.22
C TYR A 65 -10.74 7.55 25.70
N TRP A 66 -11.68 8.44 26.04
CA TRP A 66 -12.38 8.47 27.33
C TRP A 66 -13.53 7.46 27.40
N GLY A 67 -13.22 6.16 27.38
CA GLY A 67 -13.99 5.20 28.19
C GLY A 67 -14.97 4.23 27.52
N SER A 68 -14.83 3.83 26.25
CA SER A 68 -15.66 2.74 25.70
C SER A 68 -14.92 1.66 24.90
N ILE A 69 -13.70 1.91 24.42
CA ILE A 69 -12.96 0.94 23.59
C ILE A 69 -11.77 0.44 24.40
N LYS A 70 -11.78 -0.86 24.69
CA LYS A 70 -10.67 -1.53 25.37
C LYS A 70 -10.07 -2.54 24.39
N VAL A 71 -8.83 -2.26 23.99
CA VAL A 71 -8.01 -3.19 23.22
C VAL A 71 -7.20 -4.03 24.20
N ILE A 72 -7.13 -5.33 23.95
CA ILE A 72 -6.21 -6.26 24.61
C ILE A 72 -5.18 -6.66 23.58
N VAL A 73 -3.91 -6.52 23.93
CA VAL A 73 -2.78 -6.92 23.09
C VAL A 73 -2.13 -8.14 23.75
N ALA A 74 -1.97 -9.22 22.99
CA ALA A 74 -1.34 -10.45 23.47
C ALA A 74 -0.37 -11.00 22.42
N SER A 75 0.89 -11.23 22.78
CA SER A 75 1.81 -11.99 21.92
C SER A 75 1.46 -13.48 21.95
N TYR A 76 1.72 -14.18 20.85
CA TYR A 76 1.45 -15.63 20.77
C TYR A 76 2.51 -16.44 20.01
N ASP A 77 3.37 -15.81 19.20
CA ASP A 77 4.47 -16.48 18.51
C ASP A 77 5.64 -15.51 18.32
N ILE A 78 6.86 -16.04 18.21
CA ILE A 78 8.09 -15.31 17.95
C ILE A 78 8.96 -16.15 17.03
N ARG A 79 9.45 -15.55 15.94
CA ARG A 79 10.30 -16.24 14.98
C ARG A 79 11.54 -15.44 14.70
N HIS A 80 12.68 -16.12 14.71
CA HIS A 80 13.96 -15.53 14.39
C HIS A 80 14.35 -15.92 12.97
N SER A 81 14.81 -14.94 12.20
CA SER A 81 15.40 -15.13 10.88
C SER A 81 16.90 -14.79 10.94
N SER A 82 17.60 -14.94 9.82
CA SER A 82 19.01 -14.56 9.70
C SER A 82 19.28 -13.06 9.81
N SER A 83 18.25 -12.22 9.64
CA SER A 83 18.40 -10.76 9.60
C SER A 83 17.34 -10.00 10.41
N SER A 84 16.34 -10.68 10.97
CA SER A 84 15.21 -10.06 11.64
C SER A 84 14.59 -10.97 12.70
N THR A 85 13.75 -10.39 13.54
CA THR A 85 12.88 -11.13 14.47
C THR A 85 11.44 -10.69 14.23
N ASP A 86 10.57 -11.65 13.97
CA ASP A 86 9.13 -11.45 13.85
C ASP A 86 8.46 -11.76 15.18
N ILE A 87 7.64 -10.85 15.66
CA ILE A 87 6.80 -11.00 16.85
C ILE A 87 5.35 -10.93 16.41
N PHE A 88 4.56 -11.93 16.79
CA PHE A 88 3.17 -12.05 16.41
C PHE A 88 2.26 -11.67 17.57
N TYR A 89 1.41 -10.68 17.33
CA TYR A 89 0.43 -10.20 18.32
C TYR A 89 -1.00 -10.46 17.85
N LYS A 90 -1.87 -10.72 18.80
CA LYS A 90 -3.32 -10.72 18.63
C LYS A 90 -3.87 -9.49 19.34
N LEU A 91 -4.56 -8.66 18.58
CA LEU A 91 -5.25 -7.47 19.09
C LEU A 91 -6.73 -7.78 19.16
N ILE A 92 -7.32 -7.63 20.33
CA ILE A 92 -8.71 -7.99 20.62
C ILE A 92 -9.44 -6.75 21.11
N THR A 93 -10.59 -6.43 20.53
CA THR A 93 -11.45 -5.35 21.01
C THR A 93 -12.60 -5.91 21.84
N LEU A 94 -12.76 -5.44 23.07
CA LEU A 94 -13.92 -5.79 23.90
C LEU A 94 -15.20 -5.10 23.42
N TYR A 95 -15.08 -3.87 22.89
CA TYR A 95 -16.16 -3.07 22.30
C TYR A 95 -15.57 -2.12 21.24
N GLY A 96 -16.34 -1.73 20.23
CA GLY A 96 -15.94 -0.72 19.25
C GLY A 96 -15.06 -1.24 18.11
N SER A 97 -15.20 -2.52 17.76
CA SER A 97 -14.45 -3.20 16.69
C SER A 97 -14.49 -2.48 15.33
N GLN A 98 -15.54 -1.73 15.05
CA GLN A 98 -15.69 -0.91 13.83
C GLN A 98 -14.64 0.20 13.71
N PHE A 99 -14.04 0.62 14.83
CA PHE A 99 -13.03 1.68 14.87
C PHE A 99 -11.60 1.16 14.88
N LEU A 100 -11.39 -0.15 15.09
CA LEU A 100 -10.06 -0.75 15.21
C LEU A 100 -9.17 -0.45 14.01
N ASP A 101 -9.71 -0.51 12.80
CA ASP A 101 -8.95 -0.22 11.58
C ASP A 101 -8.51 1.27 11.49
N SER A 102 -9.35 2.20 11.99
CA SER A 102 -8.98 3.62 12.09
C SER A 102 -7.86 3.84 13.10
N TYR A 103 -7.90 3.12 14.23
CA TYR A 103 -6.84 3.19 15.25
C TYR A 103 -5.52 2.65 14.76
N LEU A 104 -5.54 1.49 14.12
CA LEU A 104 -4.33 0.89 13.55
C LEU A 104 -3.74 1.81 12.48
N THR A 105 -4.57 2.47 11.68
CA THR A 105 -4.11 3.46 10.70
C THR A 105 -3.40 4.65 11.38
N GLN A 106 -3.96 5.20 12.47
CA GLN A 106 -3.38 6.34 13.18
C GLN A 106 -2.15 5.98 14.01
N ILE A 107 -2.11 4.83 14.67
CA ILE A 107 -0.94 4.42 15.45
C ILE A 107 0.25 4.14 14.54
N ILE A 108 0.03 3.48 13.40
CA ILE A 108 1.08 3.26 12.41
C ILE A 108 1.60 4.60 11.90
N TYR A 109 0.72 5.55 11.58
CA TYR A 109 1.13 6.89 11.18
C TYR A 109 1.96 7.60 12.25
N ASN A 110 1.45 7.70 13.48
CA ASN A 110 2.11 8.45 14.54
C ASN A 110 3.43 7.80 15.01
N GLN A 111 3.45 6.48 15.17
CA GLN A 111 4.62 5.78 15.70
C GLN A 111 5.67 5.53 14.62
N LEU A 112 5.25 5.15 13.40
CA LEU A 112 6.16 4.65 12.37
C LEU A 112 6.45 5.66 11.27
N ILE A 113 5.63 6.69 11.10
CA ILE A 113 5.85 7.72 10.06
C ILE A 113 6.39 9.01 10.68
N THR A 114 5.77 9.52 11.74
CA THR A 114 6.11 10.88 12.24
C THR A 114 7.12 10.92 13.38
N GLN A 115 7.21 9.90 14.22
CA GLN A 115 8.12 9.88 15.38
C GLN A 115 9.48 9.28 15.03
N SER A 116 9.64 7.98 15.23
CA SER A 116 10.85 7.25 14.92
C SER A 116 10.48 5.79 14.77
N LYS A 117 10.89 5.12 13.69
CA LYS A 117 10.64 3.69 13.44
C LYS A 117 11.45 2.79 14.39
N GLN A 118 11.51 3.15 15.66
CA GLN A 118 12.31 2.49 16.67
C GLN A 118 11.75 2.73 18.07
N PHE A 119 12.09 1.84 18.99
CA PHE A 119 11.84 2.02 20.41
C PHE A 119 13.02 1.48 21.22
N SER A 120 13.21 2.03 22.42
CA SER A 120 14.35 1.67 23.28
C SER A 120 13.91 0.77 24.43
N VAL A 121 14.68 -0.28 24.69
CA VAL A 121 14.53 -1.16 25.86
C VAL A 121 15.87 -1.23 26.58
N ASN A 122 15.93 -0.78 27.84
CA ASN A 122 17.16 -0.70 28.65
C ASN A 122 18.34 -0.01 27.93
N GLY A 123 18.07 1.03 27.15
CA GLY A 123 19.10 1.77 26.39
C GLY A 123 19.57 1.09 25.10
N THR A 124 18.97 -0.03 24.70
CA THR A 124 19.16 -0.63 23.36
C THR A 124 18.01 -0.22 22.46
N ASP A 125 18.32 0.35 21.28
CA ASP A 125 17.33 0.74 20.29
C ASP A 125 16.99 -0.42 19.35
N TYR A 126 15.70 -0.68 19.18
CA TYR A 126 15.16 -1.70 18.29
C TYR A 126 14.46 -0.99 17.13
N GLU A 127 14.90 -1.28 15.91
CA GLU A 127 14.35 -0.72 14.68
C GLU A 127 13.21 -1.58 14.15
N ILE A 128 12.08 -0.95 13.86
CA ILE A 128 10.88 -1.58 13.32
C ILE A 128 10.98 -1.58 11.79
N SER A 129 11.24 -2.76 11.22
CA SER A 129 11.25 -2.95 9.77
C SER A 129 9.84 -3.04 9.18
N SER A 130 8.90 -3.67 9.87
CA SER A 130 7.51 -3.76 9.40
C SER A 130 6.51 -3.97 10.54
N PHE A 131 5.28 -3.50 10.37
CA PHE A 131 4.14 -3.80 11.22
C PHE A 131 2.92 -4.04 10.32
N LYS A 132 2.64 -5.31 10.04
CA LYS A 132 1.56 -5.74 9.14
C LYS A 132 0.36 -6.24 9.94
N VAL A 133 -0.84 -6.04 9.41
CA VAL A 133 -2.10 -6.45 10.05
C VAL A 133 -2.84 -7.46 9.16
N TYR A 134 -3.45 -8.47 9.77
CA TYR A 134 -4.11 -9.59 9.11
C TYR A 134 -5.44 -9.91 9.78
N GLU A 135 -6.33 -10.54 9.02
CA GLU A 135 -7.62 -11.01 9.54
C GLU A 135 -7.50 -12.34 10.30
N THR A 136 -6.54 -13.20 9.93
CA THR A 136 -6.37 -14.53 10.54
C THR A 136 -4.93 -14.76 11.03
N ALA A 137 -4.79 -15.69 11.97
CA ALA A 137 -3.49 -16.11 12.50
C ALA A 137 -2.64 -16.80 11.43
N GLU A 138 -3.25 -17.62 10.56
CA GLU A 138 -2.52 -18.24 9.44
C GLU A 138 -2.04 -17.16 8.46
N GLY A 139 -2.88 -16.17 8.16
CA GLY A 139 -2.50 -15.03 7.32
C GLY A 139 -1.26 -14.31 7.83
N ALA A 140 -1.23 -14.02 9.14
CA ALA A 140 -0.04 -13.43 9.76
C ALA A 140 1.18 -14.36 9.67
N THR A 141 0.99 -15.63 10.02
CA THR A 141 2.04 -16.65 10.08
C THR A 141 2.74 -16.89 8.74
N PHE A 142 1.97 -16.88 7.65
CA PHE A 142 2.46 -17.16 6.30
C PHE A 142 2.62 -15.88 5.45
N ASP A 143 2.46 -14.70 6.05
CA ASP A 143 2.46 -13.40 5.38
C ASP A 143 1.50 -13.33 4.17
N MET A 144 0.30 -13.89 4.35
CA MET A 144 -0.72 -13.97 3.30
C MET A 144 -1.76 -12.87 3.48
N ASN A 145 -2.00 -12.11 2.41
CA ASN A 145 -3.05 -11.10 2.32
C ASN A 145 -3.06 -10.10 3.50
N PRO A 146 -1.95 -9.42 3.80
CA PRO A 146 -1.96 -8.35 4.79
C PRO A 146 -2.93 -7.25 4.38
N LYS A 147 -3.57 -6.64 5.37
CA LYS A 147 -4.45 -5.50 5.19
C LYS A 147 -3.65 -4.31 4.70
N VAL A 148 -4.15 -3.70 3.62
CA VAL A 148 -3.65 -2.44 3.09
C VAL A 148 -4.52 -1.29 3.61
N TYR A 149 -3.97 -0.47 4.50
CA TYR A 149 -4.69 0.67 5.07
C TYR A 149 -4.72 1.87 4.12
N LYS A 150 -5.82 2.62 4.15
CA LYS A 150 -6.04 3.81 3.30
C LYS A 150 -5.32 5.07 3.82
N MET A 151 -4.03 4.93 4.15
CA MET A 151 -3.21 6.00 4.74
C MET A 151 -3.08 7.22 3.85
N CYS A 152 -2.97 7.04 2.55
CA CYS A 152 -2.84 8.14 1.59
C CYS A 152 -4.05 9.07 1.59
N GLN A 153 -5.25 8.50 1.69
CA GLN A 153 -6.49 9.28 1.78
C GLN A 153 -6.62 10.00 3.12
N SER A 154 -6.11 9.40 4.20
CA SER A 154 -6.27 9.93 5.55
C SER A 154 -5.27 11.02 5.92
N PHE A 155 -4.04 10.96 5.43
CA PHE A 155 -2.95 11.80 5.96
C PHE A 155 -2.18 12.61 4.90
N GLY A 156 -2.35 12.36 3.59
CA GLY A 156 -1.71 13.17 2.55
C GLY A 156 -0.18 13.26 2.70
N ILE A 157 0.50 12.11 2.70
CA ILE A 157 1.86 11.96 3.26
C ILE A 157 2.96 12.37 2.29
N CYS A 158 2.69 12.36 0.99
CA CYS A 158 3.72 12.48 -0.04
C CYS A 158 3.88 13.91 -0.56
N PRO A 159 5.10 14.33 -0.94
CA PRO A 159 5.37 15.61 -1.60
C PRO A 159 4.56 15.79 -2.89
N SER A 160 4.36 17.04 -3.32
CA SER A 160 3.53 17.38 -4.48
C SER A 160 3.97 16.75 -5.82
N ASN A 161 5.23 16.33 -5.93
CA ASN A 161 5.79 15.67 -7.13
C ASN A 161 5.71 14.14 -7.09
N SER A 162 4.95 13.57 -6.16
CA SER A 162 4.81 12.13 -5.98
C SER A 162 3.37 11.75 -5.67
N THR A 163 2.98 10.54 -6.10
CA THR A 163 1.70 9.93 -5.80
C THR A 163 1.83 9.02 -4.59
N CYS A 164 0.95 9.22 -3.61
CA CYS A 164 0.88 8.34 -2.46
C CYS A 164 0.14 7.05 -2.80
N LEU A 165 0.78 5.91 -2.62
CA LEU A 165 0.20 4.58 -2.78
C LEU A 165 0.09 3.89 -1.42
N ASN A 166 -1.08 3.32 -1.13
CA ASN A 166 -1.26 2.51 0.06
C ASN A 166 -0.51 1.18 -0.09
N SER A 167 0.17 0.75 0.98
CA SER A 167 0.87 -0.54 1.05
C SER A 167 0.47 -1.31 2.32
N GLU A 168 1.00 -2.52 2.46
CA GLU A 168 0.77 -3.44 3.59
C GLU A 168 1.42 -2.99 4.92
N PHE A 169 2.35 -2.03 4.86
CA PHE A 169 3.06 -1.51 6.04
C PHE A 169 3.00 0.02 6.11
N LEU A 170 3.70 0.69 5.18
CA LEU A 170 3.77 2.15 5.09
C LEU A 170 3.40 2.60 3.69
N PRO A 171 2.77 3.78 3.53
CA PRO A 171 2.47 4.30 2.23
C PRO A 171 3.77 4.57 1.48
N ILE A 172 3.72 4.29 0.19
CA ILE A 172 4.83 4.45 -0.73
C ILE A 172 4.61 5.78 -1.46
N CYS A 173 5.61 6.65 -1.44
CA CYS A 173 5.62 7.83 -2.30
C CYS A 173 6.27 7.45 -3.61
N GLN A 174 5.45 7.25 -4.64
CA GLN A 174 5.91 6.92 -5.99
C GLN A 174 6.03 8.20 -6.80
N ASP A 175 7.19 8.44 -7.42
CA ASP A 175 7.40 9.60 -8.27
C ASP A 175 6.39 9.67 -9.43
N ILE A 176 5.97 10.89 -9.77
CA ILE A 176 5.15 11.12 -10.97
C ILE A 176 6.09 11.12 -12.18
N CYS A 177 6.10 10.02 -12.93
CA CYS A 177 7.00 9.87 -14.07
C CYS A 177 6.62 10.73 -15.27
N ASP A 178 7.60 11.37 -15.88
CA ASP A 178 7.41 12.13 -17.13
C ASP A 178 7.09 11.21 -18.33
N TYR A 179 6.71 11.81 -19.45
CA TYR A 179 6.43 11.10 -20.69
C TYR A 179 7.62 10.23 -21.12
N GLY A 180 7.32 8.99 -21.52
CA GLY A 180 8.33 8.01 -21.89
C GLY A 180 8.96 7.27 -20.70
N LEU A 181 8.51 7.54 -19.48
CA LEU A 181 8.86 6.79 -18.28
C LEU A 181 7.60 6.19 -17.64
N TYR A 182 7.78 5.09 -16.90
CA TYR A 182 6.74 4.48 -16.08
C TYR A 182 7.27 4.13 -14.69
N ALA A 183 6.39 4.08 -13.71
CA ALA A 183 6.79 3.80 -12.34
C ALA A 183 6.91 2.30 -12.08
N GLU A 184 8.02 1.89 -11.48
CA GLU A 184 8.31 0.53 -11.05
C GLU A 184 9.06 0.56 -9.71
N LYS A 185 8.51 -0.11 -8.69
CA LYS A 185 9.12 -0.21 -7.34
C LYS A 185 9.70 1.12 -6.84
N GLU A 186 8.86 2.16 -6.84
CA GLU A 186 9.14 3.51 -6.32
C GLU A 186 9.97 4.43 -7.24
N HIS A 187 10.43 3.95 -8.40
CA HIS A 187 11.25 4.76 -9.32
C HIS A 187 10.66 4.84 -10.72
N CYS A 188 11.03 5.90 -11.44
CA CYS A 188 10.71 6.05 -12.85
C CYS A 188 11.73 5.31 -13.72
N VAL A 189 11.22 4.37 -14.51
CA VAL A 189 11.99 3.56 -15.45
C VAL A 189 11.62 4.00 -16.86
N ALA A 190 12.61 4.14 -17.73
CA ALA A 190 12.38 4.51 -19.12
C ALA A 190 11.67 3.37 -19.87
N CYS A 191 10.77 3.73 -20.79
CA CYS A 191 10.25 2.78 -21.76
C CYS A 191 11.38 2.23 -22.66
N GLU A 192 11.11 1.08 -23.28
CA GLU A 192 12.02 0.51 -24.30
C GLU A 192 12.26 1.50 -25.44
N ILE A 193 13.40 1.34 -26.12
CA ILE A 193 13.78 2.21 -27.24
C ILE A 193 12.67 2.26 -28.28
N GLY A 194 12.29 3.47 -28.70
CA GLY A 194 11.21 3.69 -29.67
C GLY A 194 9.81 3.70 -29.07
N LYS A 195 9.67 3.55 -27.75
CA LYS A 195 8.38 3.65 -27.05
C LYS A 195 8.27 4.91 -26.21
N THR A 196 7.04 5.32 -25.94
CA THR A 196 6.70 6.46 -25.07
C THR A 196 5.43 6.17 -24.29
N THR A 197 5.01 7.06 -23.39
CA THR A 197 3.73 6.98 -22.68
C THR A 197 2.77 8.07 -23.17
N LEU A 198 1.45 7.82 -23.10
CA LEU A 198 0.43 8.83 -23.44
C LEU A 198 0.02 9.73 -22.27
N ILE A 199 0.41 9.33 -21.06
CA ILE A 199 0.06 10.01 -19.83
C ILE A 199 1.32 10.24 -19.02
N GLN A 200 1.38 11.40 -18.37
CA GLN A 200 2.28 11.62 -17.27
C GLN A 200 1.82 10.77 -16.07
N GLY A 201 2.76 10.22 -15.30
CA GLY A 201 2.47 9.35 -14.16
C GLY A 201 2.07 7.93 -14.54
N ALA A 202 2.49 7.43 -15.70
CA ALA A 202 2.30 6.03 -16.07
C ALA A 202 2.88 5.12 -14.96
N ASN A 203 2.11 4.13 -14.50
CA ASN A 203 2.47 3.31 -13.33
C ASN A 203 2.77 1.84 -13.68
N SER A 204 3.00 1.55 -14.96
CA SER A 204 3.29 0.21 -15.44
C SER A 204 3.88 0.25 -16.85
N GLN A 205 4.77 -0.69 -17.15
CA GLN A 205 5.36 -0.86 -18.48
C GLN A 205 4.31 -1.01 -19.59
N ARG A 206 3.10 -1.50 -19.27
CA ARG A 206 2.01 -1.64 -20.25
C ARG A 206 1.53 -0.31 -20.86
N TYR A 207 1.88 0.81 -20.24
CA TYR A 207 1.61 2.14 -20.78
C TYR A 207 2.66 2.61 -21.79
N CYS A 208 3.77 1.88 -21.93
CA CYS A 208 4.77 2.11 -22.97
C CYS A 208 4.23 1.62 -24.32
N ILE A 209 3.87 2.56 -25.17
CA ILE A 209 3.36 2.34 -26.52
C ILE A 209 4.39 2.80 -27.56
N GLU A 210 4.19 2.46 -28.83
CA GLU A 210 5.06 2.93 -29.91
C GLU A 210 5.07 4.46 -30.01
N ASN A 211 6.28 5.04 -30.08
CA ASN A 211 6.48 6.44 -30.36
C ASN A 211 6.52 6.66 -31.88
N CYS A 212 5.43 7.18 -32.43
CA CYS A 212 5.28 7.27 -33.87
C CYS A 212 6.29 8.25 -34.49
N LYS A 213 6.90 7.78 -35.59
CA LYS A 213 7.81 8.60 -36.39
C LYS A 213 7.02 9.67 -37.14
N PRO A 214 7.66 10.79 -37.55
CA PRO A 214 7.04 11.77 -38.43
C PRO A 214 6.36 11.10 -39.64
N GLY A 215 5.15 11.57 -39.96
CA GLY A 215 4.30 10.95 -40.99
C GLY A 215 3.35 9.86 -40.49
N TYR A 216 3.44 9.45 -39.22
CA TYR A 216 2.59 8.41 -38.63
C TYR A 216 1.85 8.93 -37.40
N TYR A 217 0.56 8.66 -37.30
CA TYR A 217 -0.22 8.91 -36.07
C TYR A 217 -0.41 7.63 -35.28
N LEU A 218 -0.64 7.77 -33.97
CA LEU A 218 -1.00 6.64 -33.13
C LEU A 218 -2.50 6.33 -33.29
N SER A 219 -2.81 5.14 -33.78
CA SER A 219 -4.18 4.61 -33.82
C SER A 219 -4.59 4.14 -32.42
N LEU A 220 -5.49 4.85 -31.75
CA LEU A 220 -5.90 4.52 -30.37
C LEU A 220 -6.60 3.16 -30.24
N ASP A 221 -7.28 2.72 -31.31
CA ASP A 221 -7.98 1.43 -31.33
C ASP A 221 -7.02 0.24 -31.39
N LYS A 222 -5.90 0.40 -32.11
CA LYS A 222 -4.92 -0.66 -32.33
C LYS A 222 -3.67 -0.51 -31.46
N LEU A 223 -3.46 0.67 -30.88
CA LEU A 223 -2.24 1.09 -30.19
C LEU A 223 -0.99 0.93 -31.06
N THR A 224 -1.13 1.16 -32.36
CA THR A 224 -0.05 1.05 -33.35
C THR A 224 0.06 2.32 -34.19
N CYS A 225 1.27 2.63 -34.65
CA CYS A 225 1.51 3.73 -35.56
C CYS A 225 1.01 3.41 -36.97
N GLU A 226 0.12 4.26 -37.48
CA GLU A 226 -0.43 4.16 -38.83
C GLU A 226 -0.02 5.41 -39.63
N PRO A 227 0.26 5.28 -40.94
CA PRO A 227 0.62 6.43 -41.76
C PRO A 227 -0.53 7.43 -41.80
N CYS A 228 -0.21 8.73 -41.90
CA CYS A 228 -1.26 9.75 -42.06
C CYS A 228 -2.21 9.38 -43.21
N PRO A 229 -3.54 9.45 -43.03
CA PRO A 229 -4.51 9.10 -44.06
C PRO A 229 -4.34 9.94 -45.33
N GLN A 230 -4.80 9.42 -46.48
CA GLN A 230 -4.86 10.20 -47.71
C GLN A 230 -5.70 11.47 -47.48
N ASN A 231 -5.10 12.65 -47.72
CA ASN A 231 -5.60 14.02 -47.43
C ASN A 231 -5.22 14.62 -46.07
N MET A 232 -4.33 13.98 -45.32
CA MET A 232 -3.71 14.59 -44.14
C MET A 232 -2.19 14.67 -44.30
N TYR A 233 -1.58 15.68 -43.68
CA TYR A 233 -0.13 15.86 -43.62
C TYR A 233 0.34 15.86 -42.17
N TRP A 234 1.58 15.45 -41.95
CA TRP A 234 2.20 15.52 -40.63
C TRP A 234 2.64 16.95 -40.30
N SER A 235 2.27 17.43 -39.13
CA SER A 235 2.72 18.71 -38.58
C SER A 235 3.75 18.48 -37.49
N ASP A 236 4.98 18.96 -37.72
CA ASP A 236 6.04 18.94 -36.71
C ASP A 236 5.77 19.90 -35.54
N ALA A 237 4.83 20.85 -35.69
CA ALA A 237 4.53 21.84 -34.66
C ALA A 237 3.83 21.23 -33.44
N ASP A 238 3.00 20.20 -33.67
CA ASP A 238 2.17 19.55 -32.65
C ASP A 238 2.22 18.02 -32.74
N ASN A 239 3.03 17.46 -33.64
CA ASN A 239 3.22 16.02 -33.87
C ASN A 239 1.90 15.28 -34.15
N THR A 240 1.03 15.88 -34.97
CA THR A 240 -0.24 15.28 -35.37
C THR A 240 -0.49 15.39 -36.88
N CYS A 241 -1.34 14.51 -37.42
CA CYS A 241 -1.79 14.60 -38.81
C CYS A 241 -2.94 15.62 -38.92
N HIS A 242 -2.73 16.68 -39.71
CA HIS A 242 -3.74 17.70 -40.00
C HIS A 242 -4.35 17.49 -41.37
N LEU A 243 -5.60 17.93 -41.55
CA LEU A 243 -6.21 18.00 -42.88
C LEU A 243 -5.42 18.96 -43.76
N CYS A 244 -5.09 18.53 -44.98
CA CYS A 244 -4.45 19.40 -45.96
C CYS A 244 -5.34 20.62 -46.24
N PRO A 245 -4.82 21.85 -46.15
CA PRO A 245 -5.62 23.06 -46.34
C PRO A 245 -6.09 23.16 -47.80
N PHE A 246 -7.40 23.08 -48.03
CA PHE A 246 -8.02 23.28 -49.35
C PHE A 246 -7.94 24.76 -49.76
N THR A 247 -6.82 25.19 -50.33
CA THR A 247 -6.63 26.62 -50.66
C THR A 247 -6.87 26.99 -52.12
N SER A 248 -7.02 26.05 -53.05
CA SER A 248 -7.55 26.35 -54.40
C SER A 248 -7.87 25.09 -55.18
N TYR A 249 -8.77 25.22 -56.16
CA TYR A 249 -9.30 24.17 -57.05
C TYR A 249 -8.26 23.36 -57.86
N ASN A 250 -6.95 23.52 -57.64
CA ASN A 250 -5.89 22.91 -58.47
C ASN A 250 -4.72 22.24 -57.72
N SER A 251 -4.73 22.15 -56.39
CA SER A 251 -3.77 21.31 -55.63
C SER A 251 -4.52 20.27 -54.82
N THR A 252 -4.45 19.01 -55.23
CA THR A 252 -5.36 17.95 -54.78
C THR A 252 -4.78 16.91 -53.82
N SER A 253 -3.51 17.01 -53.40
CA SER A 253 -2.99 15.99 -52.46
C SER A 253 -1.66 16.38 -51.81
N CYS A 254 -1.57 16.19 -50.49
CA CYS A 254 -0.32 15.86 -49.84
C CYS A 254 -0.06 14.36 -50.10
N LEU A 255 1.02 14.02 -50.80
CA LEU A 255 1.41 12.61 -51.04
C LEU A 255 2.31 12.16 -49.88
N ASP A 256 2.04 10.97 -49.33
CA ASP A 256 2.86 10.32 -48.29
C ASP A 256 3.08 11.15 -47.00
N GLY A 257 2.09 11.97 -46.60
CA GLY A 257 2.16 12.73 -45.34
C GLY A 257 2.98 14.02 -45.39
N GLU A 258 3.53 14.40 -46.56
CA GLU A 258 4.24 15.67 -46.76
C GLU A 258 3.39 16.67 -47.57
N CYS A 259 3.28 17.92 -47.09
CA CYS A 259 2.74 19.03 -47.89
C CYS A 259 3.70 19.33 -49.05
N LYS A 260 3.28 19.08 -50.29
CA LYS A 260 3.98 19.52 -51.50
C LYS A 260 3.23 20.66 -52.18
#